data_AF-A0A7W0QJ36-F1
#
_entry.id   AF-A0A7W0QJ36-F1
#
_cell.length_a   1.000
_cell.length_b   1.000
_cell.length_c   1.000
_cell.angle_alpha   90.00
_cell.angle_beta   90.00
_cell.angle_gamma   90.00
#
_symmetry.space_group_name_H-M   'P 1'
#
loop_
_entity.id
_entity.type
_entity.pdbx_description
1 polymer ?
#
loop_
_entity_poly.entity_id
_entity_poly.type
_entity_poly.pdbx_seq_one_letter_code
_entity_poly.pdbx_strand_id
1 'polypeptide(L)'
;MAHLGNVVTRLRRALARRPTLFWLLVVVVASTGALAAAQAVGALEAERERWGKPVDVFVTERPVDTGTRLADVTQLRSIPLALAPDSPVTELAPGAVAMHPLGAGEILSDVDVSGIAGARELAPSGSQIVAMIEAVPSGARIGQRGAVAADGVV
;
A
#
# COMPACT_ATOMS: atom_id res chain seq x y z
N MET A 1 43.96 28.73 -10.22
CA MET A 1 44.24 27.27 -10.21
C MET A 1 45.60 26.87 -9.63
N ALA A 2 46.65 27.72 -9.63
CA ALA A 2 47.99 27.34 -9.14
C ALA A 2 48.14 27.16 -7.60
N HIS A 3 47.24 27.74 -6.79
CA HIS A 3 47.36 27.70 -5.32
C HIS A 3 47.06 26.33 -4.69
N LEU A 4 46.20 25.50 -5.30
CA LEU A 4 45.85 24.17 -4.78
C LEU A 4 47.00 23.16 -4.92
N GLY A 5 47.76 23.23 -6.02
CA GLY A 5 48.89 22.30 -6.26
C GLY A 5 50.03 22.42 -5.25
N ASN A 6 50.30 23.65 -4.78
CA ASN A 6 51.33 23.90 -3.76
C ASN A 6 50.93 23.40 -2.37
N VAL A 7 49.63 23.36 -2.07
CA VAL A 7 49.12 22.85 -0.79
C VAL A 7 49.19 21.33 -0.77
N VAL A 8 48.77 20.65 -1.85
CA VAL A 8 48.79 19.18 -1.95
C VAL A 8 50.22 18.63 -1.87
N THR A 9 51.19 19.27 -2.53
CA THR A 9 52.60 18.84 -2.50
C THR A 9 53.25 19.04 -1.12
N ARG A 10 52.96 20.13 -0.42
CA ARG A 10 53.42 20.36 0.96
C ARG A 10 52.77 19.39 1.95
N LEU A 11 51.47 19.13 1.78
CA LEU A 11 50.72 18.19 2.61
C LEU A 11 51.28 16.76 2.46
N ARG A 12 51.50 16.31 1.23
CA ARG A 12 52.09 14.99 0.95
C ARG A 12 53.48 14.83 1.59
N ARG A 13 54.31 15.87 1.52
CA ARG A 13 55.66 15.87 2.13
C ARG A 13 55.62 15.85 3.66
N ALA A 14 54.68 16.55 4.28
CA ALA A 14 54.50 16.57 5.73
C ALA A 14 53.97 15.22 6.26
N LEU A 15 53.02 14.61 5.55
CA LEU A 15 52.47 13.29 5.89
C LEU A 15 53.51 12.17 5.73
N ALA A 16 54.35 12.22 4.69
CA ALA A 16 55.38 11.21 4.45
C ALA A 16 56.48 11.16 5.53
N ARG A 17 56.70 12.28 6.25
CA ARG A 17 57.72 12.36 7.31
C ARG A 17 57.19 12.03 8.71
N ARG A 18 55.87 11.94 8.89
CA ARG A 18 55.21 11.74 10.19
C ARG A 18 54.14 10.66 10.07
N PRO A 19 54.49 9.37 10.25
CA PRO A 19 53.55 8.26 10.05
C PRO A 19 52.31 8.36 10.95
N THR A 20 52.43 8.94 12.14
CA THR A 20 51.31 9.20 13.05
C THR A 20 50.27 10.16 12.47
N LEU A 21 50.70 11.21 11.74
CA LEU A 21 49.76 12.14 11.08
C LEU A 21 49.04 11.50 9.90
N PHE A 22 49.73 10.64 9.15
CA PHE A 22 49.12 9.87 8.08
C PHE A 22 48.00 8.96 8.62
N TRP A 23 48.28 8.20 9.67
CA TRP A 23 47.28 7.35 10.30
C TRP A 23 46.13 8.13 10.93
N LEU A 24 46.39 9.29 11.54
CA LEU A 24 45.32 10.19 12.00
C LEU A 24 44.41 10.63 10.85
N LEU A 25 44.97 10.99 9.70
CA LEU A 25 44.16 11.35 8.52
C LEU A 25 43.32 10.16 8.04
N VAL A 26 43.90 8.96 7.98
CA VAL A 26 43.19 7.74 7.60
C VAL A 26 42.02 7.48 8.57
N VAL A 27 42.24 7.61 9.88
CA VAL A 27 41.19 7.46 10.89
C VAL A 27 40.09 8.48 10.68
N VAL A 28 40.43 9.76 10.48
CA VAL A 28 39.43 10.82 10.25
C VAL A 28 38.58 10.53 9.01
N VAL A 29 39.19 10.16 7.89
CA VAL A 29 38.47 9.83 6.65
C VAL A 29 37.59 8.60 6.85
N ALA A 30 38.11 7.55 7.47
CA ALA A 30 37.36 6.32 7.75
C ALA A 30 36.17 6.59 8.68
N SER A 31 36.37 7.33 9.78
CA SER A 31 35.31 7.71 10.72
C SER A 31 34.24 8.58 10.05
N THR A 32 34.62 9.49 9.16
CA THR A 32 33.68 10.31 8.40
C THR A 32 32.80 9.44 7.49
N GLY A 33 33.42 8.49 6.77
CA GLY A 33 32.70 7.53 5.95
C GLY A 33 31.77 6.63 6.77
N ALA A 34 32.24 6.12 7.91
CA ALA A 34 31.45 5.29 8.81
C ALA A 34 30.25 6.06 9.38
N LEU A 35 30.43 7.32 9.78
CA LEU A 35 29.35 8.17 10.29
C LEU A 35 28.31 8.46 9.21
N ALA A 36 28.74 8.77 7.99
CA ALA A 36 27.84 9.00 6.86
C ALA A 36 27.01 7.73 6.54
N ALA A 37 27.65 6.56 6.54
CA ALA A 37 26.95 5.29 6.35
C ALA A 37 25.95 5.00 7.48
N ALA A 38 26.34 5.23 8.74
CA ALA A 38 25.46 5.04 9.88
C ALA A 38 24.23 5.94 9.83
N GLN A 39 24.39 7.20 9.42
CA GLN A 39 23.27 8.13 9.23
C GLN A 39 22.33 7.69 8.11
N ALA A 40 22.87 7.23 6.98
CA ALA A 40 22.07 6.72 5.87
C ALA A 40 21.28 5.46 6.28
N VAL A 41 21.91 4.53 7.01
CA VAL A 41 21.24 3.34 7.54
C VAL A 41 20.16 3.72 8.54
N GLY A 42 20.43 4.67 9.45
CA GLY A 42 19.43 5.17 10.40
C GLY A 42 18.21 5.80 9.72
N ALA A 43 18.42 6.54 8.63
CA ALA A 43 17.32 7.10 7.84
C ALA A 43 16.47 6.01 7.15
N LEU A 44 17.12 4.96 6.62
CA LEU A 44 16.43 3.82 6.04
C LEU A 44 15.62 3.04 7.08
N GLU A 45 16.18 2.86 8.28
CA GLU A 45 15.48 2.14 9.34
C GLU A 45 14.30 2.95 9.87
N ALA A 46 14.45 4.27 10.04
CA ALA A 46 13.33 5.15 10.39
C ALA A 46 12.21 5.12 9.34
N GLU A 47 12.56 5.01 8.05
CA GLU A 47 11.55 4.87 6.99
C GLU A 47 10.91 3.47 7.02
N ARG A 48 11.67 2.41 7.30
CA ARG A 48 11.10 1.08 7.54
C ARG A 48 10.14 1.05 8.72
N GLU A 49 10.49 1.72 9.81
CA GLU A 49 9.62 1.82 10.99
C GLU A 49 8.29 2.50 10.65
N ARG A 50 8.30 3.51 9.75
CA ARG A 50 7.07 4.18 9.29
C ARG A 50 6.15 3.26 8.51
N TRP A 51 6.68 2.25 7.82
CA TRP A 51 5.86 1.29 7.08
C TRP A 51 5.08 0.36 8.03
N GLY A 52 5.47 0.33 9.30
CA GLY A 52 4.81 -0.44 10.34
C GLY A 52 5.12 -1.93 10.26
N LYS A 53 4.45 -2.69 11.12
CA LYS A 53 4.57 -4.15 11.12
C LYS A 53 3.82 -4.74 9.92
N PRO A 54 4.30 -5.86 9.34
CA PRO A 54 3.51 -6.59 8.37
C PRO A 54 2.19 -7.07 8.98
N VAL A 55 1.12 -6.99 8.21
CA VAL A 55 -0.19 -7.54 8.51
C VAL A 55 -0.63 -8.42 7.34
N ASP A 56 -1.29 -9.53 7.67
CA ASP A 56 -1.79 -10.46 6.68
C ASP A 56 -3.22 -10.04 6.28
N VAL A 57 -3.41 -9.79 4.99
CA VAL A 57 -4.69 -9.30 4.43
C VAL A 57 -5.08 -10.12 3.22
N PHE A 58 -6.38 -10.22 2.95
CA PHE A 58 -6.88 -10.84 1.73
C PHE A 58 -6.81 -9.88 0.55
N VAL A 59 -6.28 -10.37 -0.57
CA VAL A 59 -6.12 -9.60 -1.81
C VAL A 59 -6.76 -10.36 -2.97
N THR A 60 -7.53 -9.66 -3.80
CA THR A 60 -8.15 -10.23 -5.00
C THR A 60 -7.09 -10.58 -6.06
N GLU A 61 -7.16 -11.78 -6.63
CA GLU A 61 -6.18 -12.23 -7.64
C GLU A 61 -6.52 -11.73 -9.05
N ARG A 62 -7.80 -11.45 -9.28
CA ARG A 62 -8.41 -11.09 -10.56
C ARG A 62 -9.61 -10.19 -10.30
N PRO A 63 -10.17 -9.51 -11.32
CA PRO A 63 -11.41 -8.77 -11.15
C PRO A 63 -12.54 -9.69 -10.67
N VAL A 64 -13.35 -9.20 -9.73
CA VAL A 64 -14.43 -9.94 -9.07
C VAL A 64 -15.72 -9.15 -9.22
N ASP A 65 -16.79 -9.81 -9.68
CA ASP A 65 -18.12 -9.21 -9.75
C ASP A 65 -18.87 -9.35 -8.41
N THR A 66 -19.86 -8.49 -8.21
CA THR A 66 -20.75 -8.54 -7.03
C THR A 66 -21.40 -9.91 -6.86
N GLY A 67 -21.47 -10.39 -5.61
CA GLY A 67 -22.02 -11.70 -5.25
C GLY A 67 -21.07 -12.87 -5.47
N THR A 68 -19.88 -12.66 -6.04
CA THR A 68 -18.88 -13.72 -6.21
C THR A 68 -18.33 -14.15 -4.85
N ARG A 69 -18.17 -15.46 -4.65
CA ARG A 69 -17.55 -16.03 -3.44
C ARG A 69 -16.07 -15.66 -3.39
N LEU A 70 -15.65 -15.04 -2.29
CA LEU A 70 -14.30 -14.49 -2.13
C LEU A 70 -13.24 -15.55 -1.82
N ALA A 71 -13.63 -16.66 -1.17
CA ALA A 71 -12.70 -17.72 -0.76
C ALA A 71 -11.89 -18.33 -1.92
N ASP A 72 -12.45 -18.35 -3.13
CA ASP A 72 -11.84 -18.99 -4.31
C ASP A 72 -11.05 -18.01 -5.20
N VAL A 73 -11.12 -16.70 -4.91
CA VAL A 73 -10.59 -15.64 -5.78
C VAL A 73 -9.70 -14.64 -5.04
N THR A 74 -9.40 -14.93 -3.79
CA THR A 74 -8.54 -14.12 -2.93
C THR A 74 -7.39 -14.94 -2.38
N GLN A 75 -6.30 -14.26 -2.08
CA GLN A 75 -5.12 -14.84 -1.46
C GLN A 75 -4.69 -14.01 -0.27
N LEU A 76 -4.19 -14.68 0.77
CA LEU A 76 -3.60 -14.00 1.91
C LEU A 76 -2.22 -13.48 1.53
N ARG A 77 -1.97 -12.18 1.73
CA ARG A 77 -0.67 -11.55 1.51
C ARG A 77 -0.26 -10.75 2.73
N SER A 78 1.02 -10.83 3.05
CA SER A 78 1.63 -10.01 4.09
C SER A 78 2.08 -8.69 3.49
N ILE A 79 1.50 -7.58 3.97
CA ILE A 79 1.83 -6.23 3.53
C ILE A 79 2.17 -5.35 4.73
N PRO A 80 2.96 -4.28 4.57
CA PRO A 80 3.16 -3.31 5.65
C PRO A 80 1.82 -2.68 6.07
N LEU A 81 1.61 -2.50 7.38
CA LEU A 81 0.40 -1.88 7.93
C LEU A 81 0.10 -0.52 7.30
N ALA A 82 1.12 0.25 6.91
CA ALA A 82 0.93 1.54 6.25
C ALA A 82 0.23 1.46 4.88
N LEU A 83 0.16 0.27 4.26
CA LEU A 83 -0.56 0.03 3.00
C LEU A 83 -1.93 -0.62 3.22
N ALA A 84 -2.25 -1.06 4.44
CA ALA A 84 -3.53 -1.67 4.73
C ALA A 84 -4.63 -0.59 4.78
N PRO A 85 -5.85 -0.89 4.32
CA PRO A 85 -7.01 -0.03 4.56
C PRO A 85 -7.33 0.07 6.06
N ASP A 86 -8.19 1.02 6.45
CA ASP A 86 -8.53 1.26 7.86
C ASP A 86 -9.18 0.04 8.56
N SER A 87 -9.84 -0.84 7.81
CA SER A 87 -10.51 -2.04 8.33
C SER A 87 -10.27 -3.21 7.38
N PRO A 88 -9.04 -3.77 7.35
CA PRO A 88 -8.69 -4.85 6.44
C PRO A 88 -9.31 -6.16 6.91
N VAL A 89 -9.80 -6.96 5.97
CA VAL A 89 -10.27 -8.31 6.27
C VAL A 89 -9.06 -9.20 6.49
N THR A 90 -8.90 -9.68 7.73
CA THR A 90 -7.84 -10.61 8.12
C THR A 90 -8.32 -12.06 8.22
N GLU A 91 -9.64 -12.25 8.32
CA GLU A 91 -10.29 -13.56 8.34
C GLU A 91 -11.49 -13.55 7.41
N LEU A 92 -11.57 -14.54 6.53
CA LEU A 92 -12.63 -14.63 5.53
C LEU A 92 -13.56 -15.80 5.83
N ALA A 93 -14.83 -15.51 6.03
CA ALA A 93 -15.84 -16.54 6.22
C ALA A 93 -15.99 -17.39 4.94
N PRO A 94 -16.23 -18.73 5.04
CA PRO A 94 -16.35 -19.59 3.85
C PRO A 94 -17.43 -19.18 2.85
N GLY A 95 -18.50 -18.53 3.35
CA GLY A 95 -19.62 -18.03 2.55
C GLY A 95 -19.48 -16.57 2.11
N ALA A 96 -18.35 -15.92 2.40
CA ALA A 96 -18.18 -14.51 2.13
C ALA A 96 -18.27 -14.18 0.64
N VAL A 97 -19.03 -13.13 0.31
CA VAL A 97 -19.24 -12.65 -1.07
C VAL A 97 -18.88 -11.18 -1.22
N ALA A 98 -18.47 -10.79 -2.43
CA ALA A 98 -18.19 -9.39 -2.77
C ALA A 98 -19.49 -8.56 -2.77
N MET A 99 -19.51 -7.40 -2.10
CA MET A 99 -20.67 -6.49 -2.08
C MET A 99 -20.75 -5.56 -3.30
N HIS A 100 -19.62 -5.34 -3.97
CA HIS A 100 -19.52 -4.56 -5.20
C HIS A 100 -18.42 -5.16 -6.10
N PRO A 101 -18.24 -4.69 -7.35
CA PRO A 101 -17.13 -5.11 -8.17
C PRO A 101 -15.80 -4.72 -7.52
N LEU A 102 -14.82 -5.62 -7.57
CA LEU A 102 -13.46 -5.41 -7.07
C LEU A 102 -12.46 -5.58 -8.21
N GLY A 103 -11.42 -4.74 -8.20
CA GLY A 103 -10.29 -4.81 -9.11
C GLY A 103 -9.37 -5.97 -8.78
N ALA A 104 -8.43 -6.26 -9.69
CA ALA A 104 -7.35 -7.20 -9.41
C ALA A 104 -6.29 -6.55 -8.51
N GLY A 105 -5.82 -7.26 -7.49
CA GLY A 105 -4.82 -6.77 -6.54
C GLY A 105 -5.37 -5.84 -5.46
N GLU A 106 -6.70 -5.72 -5.36
CA GLU A 106 -7.38 -4.91 -4.35
C GLU A 106 -7.36 -5.62 -3.00
N ILE A 107 -7.07 -4.86 -1.94
CA ILE A 107 -7.05 -5.38 -0.57
C ILE A 107 -8.47 -5.32 -0.03
N LEU A 108 -8.97 -6.45 0.46
CA LEU A 108 -10.30 -6.52 1.03
C LEU A 108 -10.39 -5.75 2.34
N SER A 109 -11.46 -4.98 2.45
CA SER A 109 -11.90 -4.30 3.66
C SER A 109 -13.31 -4.76 4.05
N ASP A 110 -13.72 -4.47 5.29
CA ASP A 110 -15.03 -4.90 5.81
C ASP A 110 -16.20 -4.37 4.97
N VAL A 111 -16.02 -3.25 4.25
CA VAL A 111 -17.04 -2.67 3.37
C VAL A 111 -17.14 -3.38 2.02
N ASP A 112 -16.19 -4.24 1.67
CA ASP A 112 -16.18 -4.98 0.41
C ASP A 112 -16.88 -6.35 0.55
N VAL A 113 -17.05 -6.82 1.78
CA VAL A 113 -17.42 -8.21 2.09
C VAL A 113 -18.75 -8.30 2.82
N SER A 114 -19.61 -9.20 2.35
CA SER A 114 -20.77 -9.66 3.12
C SER A 114 -20.51 -11.07 3.63
N GLY A 115 -20.65 -11.28 4.95
CA GLY A 115 -20.57 -12.61 5.59
C GLY A 115 -21.80 -13.50 5.36
N ILE A 116 -22.80 -12.97 4.66
CA ILE A 116 -24.10 -13.55 4.38
C ILE A 116 -24.23 -13.53 2.85
N ALA A 117 -24.67 -14.61 2.21
CA ALA A 117 -24.72 -14.70 0.76
C ALA A 117 -25.82 -13.76 0.21
N GLY A 118 -25.45 -12.49 0.02
CA GLY A 118 -26.27 -11.43 -0.54
C GLY A 118 -27.36 -10.89 0.39
N ALA A 119 -27.93 -9.75 0.00
CA ALA A 119 -29.05 -9.10 0.69
C ALA A 119 -30.27 -10.02 0.91
N ARG A 120 -30.35 -11.11 0.14
CA ARG A 120 -31.41 -12.11 0.24
C ARG A 120 -31.44 -12.85 1.57
N GLU A 121 -30.28 -13.18 2.10
CA GLU A 121 -30.17 -13.94 3.36
C GLU A 121 -30.30 -13.04 4.60
N LEU A 122 -30.19 -11.71 4.44
CA LEU A 122 -30.51 -10.74 5.50
C LEU A 122 -32.01 -10.61 5.76
N ALA A 123 -32.84 -11.11 4.86
CA ALA A 123 -34.28 -10.97 4.93
C ALA A 123 -34.93 -12.16 5.66
N PRO A 124 -35.82 -11.94 6.65
CA PRO A 124 -36.53 -13.02 7.34
C PRO A 124 -37.26 -13.96 6.36
N SER A 125 -37.40 -15.23 6.71
CA SER A 125 -38.14 -16.20 5.88
C SER A 125 -39.58 -15.72 5.63
N GLY A 126 -39.97 -15.68 4.35
CA GLY A 126 -41.28 -15.19 3.90
C GLY A 126 -41.35 -13.68 3.62
N SER A 127 -40.26 -12.94 3.77
CA SER A 127 -40.19 -11.54 3.36
C SER A 127 -39.90 -11.38 1.86
N GLN A 128 -40.39 -10.28 1.28
CA GLN A 128 -40.09 -9.86 -0.09
C GLN A 128 -39.08 -8.72 -0.04
N ILE A 129 -38.04 -8.82 -0.88
CA ILE A 129 -37.02 -7.78 -1.01
C ILE A 129 -37.32 -7.02 -2.29
N VAL A 130 -37.32 -5.70 -2.20
CA VAL A 130 -37.49 -4.81 -3.34
C VAL A 130 -36.18 -4.06 -3.53
N ALA A 131 -35.53 -4.25 -4.68
CA ALA A 131 -34.39 -3.43 -5.06
C ALA A 131 -34.87 -1.99 -5.21
N MET A 132 -34.38 -1.08 -4.36
CA MET A 132 -34.61 0.34 -4.52
C MET A 132 -33.42 0.94 -5.27
N ILE A 133 -33.64 1.27 -6.53
CA ILE A 133 -32.68 2.05 -7.31
C ILE A 133 -32.85 3.49 -6.84
N GLU A 134 -31.90 3.99 -6.05
CA GLU A 134 -31.85 5.43 -5.78
C GLU A 134 -31.49 6.15 -7.08
N ALA A 135 -32.34 7.11 -7.46
CA ALA A 135 -32.09 7.91 -8.64
C ALA A 135 -30.84 8.75 -8.40
N VAL A 136 -29.72 8.37 -9.03
CA VAL A 136 -28.55 9.25 -9.15
C VAL A 136 -29.05 10.56 -9.76
N PRO A 137 -28.79 11.73 -9.14
CA PRO A 137 -29.21 13.01 -9.70
C PRO A 137 -28.53 13.22 -11.06
N SER A 138 -29.18 12.76 -12.13
CA SER A 138 -28.78 13.14 -13.47
C SER A 138 -29.11 14.63 -13.54
N GLY A 139 -28.12 15.49 -13.80
CA GLY A 139 -28.35 16.92 -14.04
C GLY A 139 -29.18 17.21 -15.30
N ALA A 140 -30.00 16.25 -15.74
CA ALA A 140 -30.86 16.29 -16.89
C ALA A 140 -31.93 17.37 -16.71
N ARG A 141 -32.06 18.21 -17.74
CA ARG A 141 -33.09 19.25 -17.81
C ARG A 141 -34.25 18.77 -18.68
N ILE A 142 -35.44 19.31 -18.42
CA ILE A 142 -36.63 19.06 -19.26
C ILE A 142 -36.28 19.42 -20.72
N GLY A 143 -36.44 18.45 -21.63
CA GLY A 143 -36.13 18.58 -23.06
C GLY A 143 -34.83 17.89 -23.52
N GLN A 144 -34.03 17.35 -22.61
CA GLN A 144 -32.81 16.63 -22.95
C GLN A 144 -33.10 15.15 -23.26
N ARG A 145 -32.62 14.64 -24.40
CA ARG A 145 -32.73 13.21 -24.75
C ARG A 145 -31.71 12.42 -23.94
N GLY A 146 -32.18 11.58 -23.02
CA GLY A 146 -31.35 10.62 -22.27
C GLY A 146 -31.56 9.20 -22.78
N ALA A 147 -30.49 8.42 -22.87
CA ALA A 147 -30.58 6.97 -23.04
C ALA A 147 -30.70 6.33 -21.64
N VAL A 148 -31.78 5.61 -21.40
CA VAL A 148 -31.97 4.83 -20.17
C VAL A 148 -31.37 3.45 -20.43
N ALA A 149 -30.27 3.15 -19.76
CA ALA A 149 -29.76 1.78 -19.66
C ALA A 149 -30.28 1.21 -18.33
N ALA A 150 -31.26 0.32 -18.43
CA ALA A 150 -31.70 -0.50 -17.31
C ALA A 150 -31.17 -1.92 -17.56
N ASP A 151 -30.06 -2.25 -16.92
CA ASP A 151 -29.55 -3.62 -16.80
C ASP A 151 -29.71 -3.97 -15.31
N GLY A 152 -30.84 -4.56 -14.91
CA GLY A 152 -30.94 -6.01 -14.63
C GLY A 152 -30.64 -6.26 -13.14
N VAL A 153 -31.63 -6.19 -12.25
CA VAL A 153 -32.42 -7.33 -11.73
C VAL A 153 -31.56 -8.53 -11.31
N VAL A 154 -31.49 -8.74 -9.98
CA VAL A 154 -31.51 -10.06 -9.33
C VAL A 154 -32.65 -10.04 -8.32
#